data_AF-Q6MBB0-F1
#
_entry.id   AF-Q6MBB0-F1
#
_cell.length_a   1.000
_cell.length_b   1.000
_cell.length_c   1.000
_cell.angle_alpha   90.00
_cell.angle_beta   90.00
_cell.angle_gamma   90.00
#
_symmetry.space_group_name_H-M   'P 1'
#
loop_
_entity.id
_entity.type
_entity.pdbx_description
1 polymer ?
#
loop_
_entity_poly.entity_id
_entity_poly.type
_entity_poly.pdbx_seq_one_letter_code
_entity_poly.pdbx_strand_id
1 'polypeptide(L)'
;MQQNSVKSFDNFNVKSLDSWLNTIEQLPLNDKKLLPELRAILKIFDDWLNDKNVIQLTRILKKHGLEHKNSKLDEVIKEIRDKIFNYTTPKGRGLIHECAYAGNVETIQALTNLVSTNSINNLLESKSKSGETALGYAKRKGHQGVIAYLKLPEALLKKEIVCKKGADPKLEGLLLSMQALNLSIEHSFAYKNVTYHFTNCFLLEESVFGKRPLIFAFIEKSEKIYPRLFWLSQSQSMWRRTDKIFKDWIGKSNKGEEWLALPILINLKIFKILQKGFAPISNKTYVEEFLKRVVAWSDKGVQQPGWFLNPAGFLTNGNEKTAEGAESTDDTSSSSADVPKMPETHRGNILLGPEHLPEDPHLNDFINKQQRPDFSKSVESQIIDSRLYGRLKANVFLSCDRAIRFLFLQNHLNHVFLAGAELVEENVTIRGLKKNWVQLGSLSLPLLEYRDQFHDKFISDSEWDKISQGKQLTYVQTWNYLREMPCIQEYYSIPPKI
;
A
#
# COMPACT_ATOMS: atom_id res chain seq x y z
N MET A 1 -31.79 -50.21 4.54
CA MET A 1 -30.93 -49.46 5.48
C MET A 1 -29.51 -49.98 5.36
N GLN A 2 -28.65 -49.30 4.61
CA GLN A 2 -27.22 -49.60 4.55
C GLN A 2 -26.52 -48.79 5.64
N GLN A 3 -26.02 -49.47 6.68
CA GLN A 3 -25.12 -48.86 7.66
C GLN A 3 -23.76 -48.66 6.99
N ASN A 4 -23.42 -47.42 6.67
CA ASN A 4 -22.05 -47.05 6.32
C ASN A 4 -21.18 -47.29 7.55
N SER A 5 -20.27 -48.26 7.46
CA SER A 5 -19.30 -48.53 8.51
C SER A 5 -18.36 -47.33 8.65
N VAL A 6 -18.44 -46.68 9.81
CA VAL A 6 -17.45 -45.71 10.24
C VAL A 6 -16.21 -46.53 10.59
N LYS A 7 -15.18 -46.47 9.74
CA LYS A 7 -13.87 -47.07 10.03
C LYS A 7 -13.40 -46.57 11.40
N SER A 8 -12.90 -47.47 12.25
CA SER A 8 -12.36 -47.08 13.56
C SER A 8 -11.21 -46.09 13.38
N PHE A 9 -11.24 -45.01 14.15
CA PHE A 9 -10.40 -43.82 13.97
C PHE A 9 -9.00 -43.94 14.59
N ASP A 10 -8.68 -45.06 15.23
CA ASP A 10 -7.51 -45.21 16.12
C ASP A 10 -6.14 -45.26 15.41
N ASN A 11 -6.07 -45.18 14.08
CA ASN A 11 -4.83 -45.32 13.30
C ASN A 11 -4.61 -44.21 12.25
N PHE A 12 -5.02 -42.97 12.54
CA PHE A 12 -4.65 -41.84 11.66
C PHE A 12 -3.17 -41.48 11.81
N ASN A 13 -2.39 -41.72 10.75
CA ASN A 13 -1.03 -41.20 10.63
C ASN A 13 -1.08 -39.66 10.49
N VAL A 14 -0.15 -38.93 11.12
CA VAL A 14 -0.04 -37.47 11.01
C VAL A 14 -0.04 -36.99 9.55
N LYS A 15 0.64 -37.72 8.64
CA LYS A 15 0.63 -37.38 7.19
C LYS A 15 -0.73 -37.56 6.52
N SER A 16 -1.57 -38.49 6.99
CA SER A 16 -2.92 -38.65 6.42
C SER A 16 -3.88 -37.55 6.89
N LEU A 17 -3.53 -36.84 7.97
CA LEU A 17 -4.39 -35.85 8.60
C LEU A 17 -4.26 -34.46 7.99
N ASP A 18 -3.03 -34.00 7.73
CA ASP A 18 -2.81 -32.77 6.97
C ASP A 18 -3.43 -32.87 5.57
N SER A 19 -3.30 -34.05 4.94
CA SER A 19 -3.93 -34.36 3.65
C SER A 19 -5.47 -34.31 3.73
N TRP A 20 -6.04 -34.82 4.82
CA TRP A 20 -7.48 -34.79 5.06
C TRP A 20 -8.00 -33.36 5.23
N LEU A 21 -7.34 -32.52 6.01
CA LEU A 21 -7.76 -31.12 6.20
C LEU A 21 -7.61 -30.30 4.93
N ASN A 22 -6.54 -30.52 4.18
CA ASN A 22 -6.39 -29.93 2.86
C ASN A 22 -7.57 -30.34 1.95
N THR A 23 -8.01 -31.60 2.02
CA THR A 23 -9.19 -32.06 1.27
C THR A 23 -10.44 -31.30 1.69
N ILE A 24 -10.68 -31.15 3.00
CA ILE A 24 -11.82 -30.40 3.54
C ILE A 24 -11.77 -28.93 3.12
N GLU A 25 -10.60 -28.29 3.24
CA GLU A 25 -10.39 -26.89 2.85
C GLU A 25 -10.68 -26.66 1.36
N GLN A 26 -10.49 -27.65 0.49
CA GLN A 26 -10.83 -27.54 -0.94
C GLN A 26 -12.30 -27.80 -1.24
N LEU A 27 -13.09 -28.36 -0.31
CA LEU A 27 -14.50 -28.63 -0.57
C LEU A 27 -15.28 -27.34 -0.88
N PRO A 28 -16.17 -27.37 -1.89
CA PRO A 28 -17.16 -26.32 -2.08
C PRO A 28 -18.09 -26.23 -0.87
N LEU A 29 -18.62 -25.04 -0.63
CA LEU A 29 -19.54 -24.81 0.47
C LEU A 29 -20.80 -25.70 0.42
N ASN A 30 -21.32 -25.96 -0.78
CA ASN A 30 -22.52 -26.78 -0.98
C ASN A 30 -22.23 -28.28 -1.07
N ASP A 31 -20.99 -28.71 -0.77
CA ASP A 31 -20.62 -30.11 -0.83
C ASP A 31 -21.27 -30.89 0.34
N LYS A 32 -21.98 -31.97 0.00
CA LYS A 32 -22.66 -32.84 0.98
C LYS A 32 -21.70 -33.51 1.96
N LYS A 33 -20.40 -33.60 1.62
CA LYS A 33 -19.36 -34.16 2.49
C LYS A 33 -18.92 -33.20 3.59
N LEU A 34 -19.02 -31.88 3.38
CA LEU A 34 -18.46 -30.89 4.30
C LEU A 34 -18.97 -31.06 5.75
N LEU A 35 -20.28 -31.20 5.94
CA LEU A 35 -20.87 -31.35 7.27
C LEU A 35 -20.41 -32.63 8.00
N PRO A 36 -20.46 -33.84 7.40
CA PRO A 36 -19.86 -35.04 7.97
C PRO A 36 -18.39 -34.89 8.36
N GLU A 37 -17.57 -34.26 7.52
CA GLU A 37 -16.14 -34.08 7.77
C GLU A 37 -15.89 -33.13 8.96
N LEU A 38 -16.61 -32.00 9.03
CA LEU A 38 -16.51 -31.09 10.18
C LEU A 38 -16.96 -31.75 11.49
N ARG A 39 -17.98 -32.61 11.45
CA ARG A 39 -18.39 -33.42 12.62
C ARG A 39 -17.33 -34.44 13.01
N ALA A 40 -16.60 -35.00 12.06
CA ALA A 40 -15.48 -35.89 12.36
C ALA A 40 -14.34 -35.12 13.06
N ILE A 41 -14.04 -33.88 12.65
CA ILE A 41 -13.09 -33.00 13.35
C ILE A 41 -13.50 -32.81 14.82
N LEU A 42 -14.77 -32.52 15.10
CA LEU A 42 -15.26 -32.33 16.48
C LEU A 42 -15.02 -33.53 17.39
N LYS A 43 -15.18 -34.75 16.84
CA LYS A 43 -15.01 -36.01 17.59
C LYS A 43 -13.58 -36.27 18.01
N ILE A 44 -12.60 -35.83 17.21
CA ILE A 44 -11.18 -36.05 17.47
C ILE A 44 -10.47 -34.80 18.01
N PHE A 45 -11.21 -33.72 18.26
CA PHE A 45 -10.66 -32.38 18.48
C PHE A 45 -9.67 -32.32 19.67
N ASP A 46 -10.06 -32.90 20.80
CA ASP A 46 -9.34 -32.75 22.07
C ASP A 46 -7.98 -33.48 22.07
N ASP A 47 -7.89 -34.59 21.34
CA ASP A 47 -6.65 -35.37 21.19
C ASP A 47 -5.71 -34.78 20.14
N TRP A 48 -6.20 -33.83 19.33
CA TRP A 48 -5.54 -33.46 18.09
C TRP A 48 -5.08 -32.00 18.03
N LEU A 49 -5.84 -31.05 18.59
CA LEU A 49 -5.57 -29.62 18.41
C LEU A 49 -4.14 -29.24 18.82
N ASN A 50 -3.38 -28.69 17.87
CA ASN A 50 -2.02 -28.21 18.09
C ASN A 50 -1.73 -27.00 17.18
N ASP A 51 -0.51 -26.49 17.28
CA ASP A 51 -0.06 -25.30 16.55
C ASP A 51 -0.05 -25.48 15.02
N LYS A 52 0.20 -26.69 14.51
CA LYS A 52 0.26 -26.98 13.08
C LYS A 52 -1.12 -27.01 12.43
N ASN A 53 -2.08 -27.64 13.10
CA ASN A 53 -3.40 -27.86 12.52
C ASN A 53 -4.38 -26.70 12.72
N VAL A 54 -4.22 -25.91 13.78
CA VAL A 54 -5.13 -24.80 14.06
C VAL A 54 -5.12 -23.78 12.91
N ILE A 55 -3.98 -23.60 12.23
CA ILE A 55 -3.91 -22.73 11.05
C ILE A 55 -4.83 -23.24 9.95
N GLN A 56 -4.74 -24.52 9.57
CA GLN A 56 -5.64 -25.11 8.56
C GLN A 56 -7.09 -25.05 9.02
N LEU A 57 -7.37 -25.35 10.29
CA LEU A 57 -8.71 -25.33 10.84
C LEU A 57 -9.32 -23.92 10.80
N THR A 58 -8.56 -22.88 11.16
CA THR A 58 -9.03 -21.49 11.06
C THR A 58 -9.33 -21.10 9.62
N ARG A 59 -8.55 -21.57 8.63
CA ARG A 59 -8.84 -21.35 7.21
C ARG A 59 -10.14 -22.00 6.77
N ILE A 60 -10.37 -23.26 7.15
CA ILE A 60 -11.63 -23.98 6.91
C ILE A 60 -12.79 -23.19 7.53
N LEU A 61 -12.69 -22.79 8.80
CA LEU A 61 -13.74 -22.08 9.52
C LEU A 61 -13.99 -20.66 8.97
N LYS A 62 -12.97 -20.00 8.42
CA LYS A 62 -13.10 -18.69 7.77
C LYS A 62 -13.75 -18.84 6.39
N LYS A 63 -13.32 -19.83 5.60
CA LYS A 63 -13.87 -20.12 4.27
C LYS A 63 -15.37 -20.48 4.35
N HIS A 64 -15.76 -21.24 5.36
CA HIS A 64 -17.11 -21.79 5.46
C HIS A 64 -18.03 -21.12 6.49
N GLY A 65 -17.53 -20.13 7.26
CA GLY A 65 -18.26 -19.61 8.42
C GLY A 65 -18.58 -18.12 8.37
N LEU A 66 -18.59 -17.50 7.19
CA LEU A 66 -18.82 -16.05 7.05
C LEU A 66 -20.24 -15.67 6.60
N GLU A 67 -21.05 -16.54 5.95
CA GLU A 67 -22.29 -16.06 5.32
C GLU A 67 -23.39 -17.14 5.10
N HIS A 68 -23.84 -17.87 6.13
CA HIS A 68 -24.88 -18.91 5.91
C HIS A 68 -26.18 -18.73 6.70
N LYS A 69 -27.23 -19.24 6.04
CA LYS A 69 -28.57 -19.47 6.56
C LYS A 69 -28.80 -20.98 6.83
N ASN A 70 -27.74 -21.78 6.92
CA ASN A 70 -27.85 -23.23 7.14
C ASN A 70 -27.52 -23.56 8.60
N SER A 71 -28.57 -23.62 9.42
CA SER A 71 -28.45 -23.73 10.87
C SER A 71 -27.53 -24.88 11.31
N LYS A 72 -27.55 -26.05 10.65
CA LYS A 72 -26.76 -27.21 11.06
C LYS A 72 -25.25 -27.06 10.79
N LEU A 73 -24.87 -26.43 9.69
CA LEU A 73 -23.45 -26.19 9.38
C LEU A 73 -22.91 -25.11 10.31
N ASP A 74 -23.68 -24.04 10.50
CA ASP A 74 -23.33 -22.92 11.37
C ASP A 74 -23.18 -23.37 12.83
N GLU A 75 -24.05 -24.27 13.32
CA GLU A 75 -23.93 -24.90 14.63
C GLU A 75 -22.60 -25.65 14.79
N VAL A 76 -22.22 -26.48 13.82
CA VAL A 76 -20.96 -27.25 13.89
C VAL A 76 -19.74 -26.33 13.80
N ILE A 77 -19.75 -25.33 12.92
CA ILE A 77 -18.67 -24.34 12.81
C ILE A 77 -18.53 -23.56 14.11
N LYS A 78 -19.65 -23.14 14.70
CA LYS A 78 -19.68 -22.46 15.99
C LYS A 78 -19.11 -23.36 17.09
N GLU A 79 -19.51 -24.63 17.15
CA GLU A 79 -19.02 -25.58 18.15
C GLU A 79 -17.49 -25.79 18.03
N ILE A 80 -16.96 -25.89 16.82
CA ILE A 80 -15.50 -25.98 16.60
C ILE A 80 -14.81 -24.70 17.06
N ARG A 81 -15.35 -23.52 16.73
CA ARG A 81 -14.80 -22.23 17.18
C ARG A 81 -14.81 -22.13 18.70
N ASP A 82 -15.92 -22.49 19.33
CA ASP A 82 -16.07 -22.49 20.79
C ASP A 82 -15.06 -23.45 21.42
N LYS A 83 -14.85 -24.65 20.86
CA LYS A 83 -13.78 -25.55 21.31
C LYS A 83 -12.37 -24.95 21.18
N ILE A 84 -12.06 -24.26 20.08
CA ILE A 84 -10.76 -23.58 19.89
C ILE A 84 -10.53 -22.52 20.98
N PHE A 85 -11.53 -21.66 21.23
CA PHE A 85 -11.38 -20.55 22.16
C PHE A 85 -11.56 -20.94 23.63
N ASN A 86 -12.26 -22.03 23.92
CA ASN A 86 -12.41 -22.59 25.26
C ASN A 86 -11.33 -23.61 25.62
N TYR A 87 -10.49 -24.03 24.67
CA TYR A 87 -9.35 -24.89 24.94
C TYR A 87 -8.47 -24.25 26.01
N THR A 88 -8.20 -24.98 27.10
CA THR A 88 -7.28 -24.55 28.14
C THR A 88 -6.44 -25.73 28.62
N THR A 89 -5.14 -25.49 28.83
CA THR A 89 -4.26 -26.48 29.46
C THR A 89 -4.53 -26.57 30.97
N PRO A 90 -3.98 -27.57 31.70
CA PRO A 90 -4.13 -27.64 33.17
C PRO A 90 -3.68 -26.36 33.91
N LYS A 91 -2.75 -25.60 33.31
CA LYS A 91 -2.27 -24.29 33.79
C LYS A 91 -3.23 -23.13 33.45
N GLY A 92 -4.42 -23.44 32.91
CA GLY A 92 -5.42 -22.49 32.44
C GLY A 92 -4.95 -21.63 31.28
N ARG A 93 -3.98 -22.09 30.50
CA ARG A 93 -3.50 -21.36 29.33
C ARG A 93 -4.39 -21.69 28.15
N GLY A 94 -5.05 -20.68 27.61
CA GLY A 94 -5.74 -20.80 26.32
C GLY A 94 -4.77 -21.00 25.17
N LEU A 95 -5.27 -21.39 23.99
CA LEU A 95 -4.43 -21.68 22.83
C LEU A 95 -3.53 -20.49 22.43
N ILE A 96 -4.06 -19.26 22.46
CA ILE A 96 -3.27 -18.05 22.17
C ILE A 96 -2.05 -17.87 23.11
N HIS A 97 -2.17 -18.31 24.37
CA HIS A 97 -1.07 -18.24 25.34
C HIS A 97 0.03 -19.25 25.00
N GLU A 98 -0.33 -20.49 24.63
CA GLU A 98 0.64 -21.51 24.23
C GLU A 98 1.35 -21.10 22.94
N CYS A 99 0.63 -20.55 21.96
CA CYS A 99 1.24 -20.03 20.73
C CYS A 99 2.17 -18.85 21.01
N ALA A 100 1.80 -17.95 21.92
CA ALA A 100 2.64 -16.83 22.33
C ALA A 100 3.88 -17.28 23.11
N TYR A 101 3.76 -18.32 23.93
CA TYR A 101 4.88 -18.95 24.63
C TYR A 101 5.83 -19.71 23.70
N ALA A 102 5.31 -20.24 22.58
CA ALA A 102 6.09 -20.93 21.55
C ALA A 102 6.68 -19.99 20.49
N GLY A 103 6.22 -18.73 20.43
CA GLY A 103 6.68 -17.76 19.43
C GLY A 103 6.02 -17.91 18.06
N ASN A 104 4.87 -18.59 17.95
CA ASN A 104 4.23 -18.88 16.67
C ASN A 104 3.33 -17.73 16.21
N VAL A 105 3.90 -16.79 15.44
CA VAL A 105 3.19 -15.60 14.91
C VAL A 105 2.04 -15.99 13.96
N GLU A 106 2.25 -16.98 13.10
CA GLU A 106 1.26 -17.39 12.09
C GLU A 106 0.00 -17.96 12.76
N THR A 107 0.17 -18.79 13.79
CA THR A 107 -0.97 -19.32 14.54
C THR A 107 -1.71 -18.22 15.31
N ILE A 108 -0.99 -17.25 15.89
CA ILE A 108 -1.65 -16.12 16.57
C ILE A 108 -2.46 -15.30 15.56
N GLN A 109 -1.91 -15.01 14.39
CA GLN A 109 -2.63 -14.32 13.33
C GLN A 109 -3.86 -15.11 12.87
N ALA A 110 -3.75 -16.42 12.74
CA ALA A 110 -4.85 -17.30 12.38
C ALA A 110 -5.98 -17.24 13.43
N LEU A 111 -5.62 -17.23 14.72
CA LEU A 111 -6.57 -17.09 15.82
C LEU A 111 -7.25 -15.72 15.83
N THR A 112 -6.49 -14.63 15.75
CA THR A 112 -7.07 -13.27 15.78
C THR A 112 -7.98 -12.99 14.58
N ASN A 113 -7.68 -13.57 13.42
CA ASN A 113 -8.52 -13.52 12.21
C ASN A 113 -9.83 -14.33 12.31
N LEU A 114 -9.93 -15.27 13.26
CA LEU A 114 -11.11 -16.10 13.47
C LEU A 114 -12.10 -15.47 14.46
N VAL A 115 -11.65 -14.52 15.28
CA VAL A 115 -12.46 -13.90 16.34
C VAL A 115 -13.41 -12.84 15.76
N SER A 116 -14.61 -12.73 16.33
CA SER A 116 -15.54 -11.65 15.98
C SER A 116 -15.00 -10.27 16.37
N THR A 117 -15.44 -9.22 15.69
CA THR A 117 -14.97 -7.84 15.91
C THR A 117 -15.08 -7.41 17.38
N ASN A 118 -16.10 -7.87 18.10
CA ASN A 118 -16.37 -7.46 19.48
C ASN A 118 -15.62 -8.30 20.53
N SER A 119 -14.87 -9.32 20.12
CA SER A 119 -14.26 -10.30 21.05
C SER A 119 -12.74 -10.33 21.01
N ILE A 120 -12.09 -9.54 20.15
CA ILE A 120 -10.62 -9.56 20.03
C ILE A 120 -9.94 -9.11 21.33
N ASN A 121 -10.43 -8.06 21.97
CA ASN A 121 -9.85 -7.56 23.21
C ASN A 121 -10.00 -8.59 24.33
N ASN A 122 -11.15 -9.28 24.40
CA ASN A 122 -11.34 -10.40 25.33
C ASN A 122 -10.30 -11.51 25.09
N LEU A 123 -9.96 -11.82 23.83
CA LEU A 123 -8.92 -12.80 23.52
C LEU A 123 -7.53 -12.30 23.96
N LEU A 124 -7.16 -11.06 23.62
CA LEU A 124 -5.84 -10.49 23.88
C LEU A 124 -5.59 -10.23 25.38
N GLU A 125 -6.63 -9.87 26.12
CA GLU A 125 -6.61 -9.57 27.55
C GLU A 125 -6.94 -10.78 28.41
N SER A 126 -7.32 -11.91 27.81
CA SER A 126 -7.53 -13.16 28.54
C SER A 126 -6.29 -13.51 29.36
N LYS A 127 -6.52 -13.90 30.61
CA LYS A 127 -5.46 -14.26 31.55
C LYS A 127 -5.52 -15.76 31.83
N SER A 128 -4.35 -16.38 31.83
CA SER A 128 -4.19 -17.74 32.37
C SER A 128 -4.34 -17.79 33.90
N LYS A 129 -4.28 -18.99 34.51
CA LYS A 129 -4.30 -19.14 35.99
C LYS A 129 -3.14 -18.39 36.68
N SER A 130 -2.04 -18.10 35.98
CA SER A 130 -0.93 -17.30 36.53
C SER A 130 -1.16 -15.78 36.42
N GLY A 131 -2.29 -15.33 35.87
CA GLY A 131 -2.59 -13.92 35.63
C GLY A 131 -1.90 -13.31 34.41
N GLU A 132 -1.04 -14.05 33.71
CA GLU A 132 -0.36 -13.58 32.49
C GLU A 132 -1.29 -13.68 31.26
N THR A 133 -1.24 -12.66 30.39
CA THR A 133 -1.84 -12.63 29.04
C THR A 133 -0.89 -13.19 27.99
N ALA A 134 -1.38 -13.43 26.77
CA ALA A 134 -0.53 -13.87 25.64
C ALA A 134 0.69 -12.95 25.41
N LEU A 135 0.51 -11.62 25.48
CA LEU A 135 1.61 -10.67 25.38
C LEU A 135 2.64 -10.83 26.51
N GLY A 136 2.19 -11.13 27.73
CA GLY A 136 3.07 -11.41 28.88
C GLY A 136 3.95 -12.64 28.63
N TYR A 137 3.35 -13.74 28.16
CA TYR A 137 4.07 -14.96 27.79
C TYR A 137 5.11 -14.71 26.68
N ALA A 138 4.75 -13.98 25.62
CA ALA A 138 5.66 -13.63 24.54
C ALA A 138 6.86 -12.79 25.02
N LYS A 139 6.60 -11.79 25.89
CA LYS A 139 7.65 -10.97 26.52
C LYS A 139 8.60 -11.80 27.37
N ARG A 140 8.06 -12.66 28.23
CA ARG A 140 8.84 -13.53 29.13
C ARG A 140 9.78 -14.47 28.37
N LYS A 141 9.41 -14.86 27.14
CA LYS A 141 10.22 -15.71 26.27
C LYS A 141 11.05 -14.96 25.23
N GLY A 142 10.92 -13.64 25.14
CA GLY A 142 11.66 -12.83 24.18
C GLY A 142 11.21 -13.05 22.72
N HIS A 143 9.99 -13.50 22.48
CA HIS A 143 9.45 -13.71 21.13
C HIS A 143 9.04 -12.39 20.48
N GLN A 144 10.03 -11.63 19.99
CA GLN A 144 9.82 -10.28 19.44
C GLN A 144 8.81 -10.23 18.30
N GLY A 145 8.74 -11.24 17.44
CA GLY A 145 7.77 -11.31 16.35
C GLY A 145 6.33 -11.32 16.85
N VAL A 146 6.06 -12.14 17.88
CA VAL A 146 4.75 -12.20 18.54
C VAL A 146 4.44 -10.91 19.29
N ILE A 147 5.43 -10.35 19.99
CA ILE A 147 5.26 -9.06 20.71
C ILE A 147 4.89 -7.95 19.72
N ALA A 148 5.57 -7.89 18.57
CA ALA A 148 5.31 -6.90 17.53
C ALA A 148 3.92 -7.10 16.91
N TYR A 149 3.52 -8.36 16.63
CA TYR A 149 2.19 -8.67 16.11
C TYR A 149 1.10 -8.26 17.08
N LEU A 150 1.16 -8.69 18.35
CA LEU A 150 0.13 -8.40 19.37
C LEU A 150 0.03 -6.92 19.75
N LYS A 151 1.02 -6.09 19.36
CA LYS A 151 1.00 -4.63 19.54
C LYS A 151 0.42 -3.87 18.34
N LEU A 152 0.10 -4.56 17.24
CA LEU A 152 -0.57 -3.91 16.11
C LEU A 152 -1.92 -3.32 16.55
N PRO A 153 -2.37 -2.23 15.92
CA PRO A 153 -3.72 -1.73 16.13
C PRO A 153 -4.77 -2.83 15.91
N GLU A 154 -5.82 -2.79 16.73
CA GLU A 154 -6.90 -3.78 16.73
C GLU A 154 -7.49 -4.03 15.33
N ALA A 155 -7.63 -2.96 14.53
CA ALA A 155 -8.11 -3.05 13.15
C ALA A 155 -7.26 -3.95 12.26
N LEU A 156 -5.95 -4.04 12.51
CA LEU A 156 -5.03 -4.86 11.72
C LEU A 156 -4.98 -6.32 12.16
N LEU A 157 -5.22 -6.59 13.44
CA LEU A 157 -5.18 -7.95 14.02
C LEU A 157 -6.27 -8.87 13.47
N LYS A 158 -7.37 -8.31 12.96
CA LYS A 158 -8.54 -9.04 12.47
C LYS A 158 -8.46 -9.42 11.00
N LYS A 159 -7.41 -8.98 10.31
CA LYS A 159 -7.32 -9.04 8.86
C LYS A 159 -6.13 -9.89 8.44
N GLU A 160 -6.27 -10.52 7.27
CA GLU A 160 -5.17 -11.24 6.66
C GLU A 160 -4.15 -10.24 6.12
N ILE A 161 -2.91 -10.29 6.62
CA ILE A 161 -1.81 -9.47 6.12
C ILE A 161 -1.10 -10.23 5.00
N VAL A 162 -1.19 -9.71 3.78
CA VAL A 162 -0.70 -10.34 2.57
C VAL A 162 0.67 -9.75 2.19
N CYS A 163 1.72 -10.41 2.66
CA CYS A 163 3.10 -10.13 2.29
C CYS A 163 3.46 -10.99 1.06
N LYS A 164 3.57 -10.40 -0.13
CA LYS A 164 3.89 -11.15 -1.38
C LYS A 164 5.00 -10.55 -2.24
N LYS A 165 5.47 -9.33 -1.93
CA LYS A 165 6.30 -8.54 -2.85
C LYS A 165 7.81 -8.66 -2.61
N GLY A 166 8.20 -8.97 -1.37
CA GLY A 166 9.59 -9.12 -0.98
C GLY A 166 10.21 -10.46 -1.37
N ALA A 167 11.53 -10.56 -1.29
CA ALA A 167 12.28 -11.79 -1.46
C ALA A 167 12.05 -12.81 -0.32
N ASP A 168 11.75 -12.31 0.88
CA ASP A 168 11.34 -13.12 2.05
C ASP A 168 10.11 -12.46 2.71
N PRO A 169 8.92 -12.58 2.11
CA PRO A 169 7.77 -11.79 2.52
C PRO A 169 7.07 -12.42 3.74
N LYS A 170 7.82 -12.70 4.81
CA LYS A 170 7.27 -13.19 6.08
C LYS A 170 6.83 -12.02 6.95
N LEU A 171 5.59 -12.11 7.44
CA LEU A 171 5.02 -11.10 8.34
C LEU A 171 5.88 -10.89 9.58
N GLU A 172 6.36 -11.97 10.21
CA GLU A 172 7.22 -11.89 11.38
C GLU A 172 8.47 -11.03 11.11
N GLY A 173 9.22 -11.34 10.06
CA GLY A 173 10.42 -10.58 9.70
C GLY A 173 10.12 -9.11 9.37
N LEU A 174 8.96 -8.83 8.77
CA LEU A 174 8.52 -7.46 8.49
C LEU A 174 8.28 -6.70 9.81
N LEU A 175 7.56 -7.30 10.75
CA LEU A 175 7.24 -6.69 12.04
C LEU A 175 8.49 -6.48 12.89
N LEU A 176 9.43 -7.44 12.87
CA LEU A 176 10.74 -7.29 13.51
C LEU A 176 11.53 -6.14 12.91
N SER A 177 11.54 -6.03 11.58
CA SER A 177 12.21 -4.93 10.89
C SER A 177 11.57 -3.59 11.24
N MET A 178 10.23 -3.50 11.25
CA MET A 178 9.52 -2.29 11.69
C MET A 178 9.89 -1.90 13.13
N GLN A 179 9.91 -2.86 14.06
CA GLN A 179 10.29 -2.61 15.45
C GLN A 179 11.74 -2.14 15.57
N ALA A 180 12.67 -2.78 14.85
CA ALA A 180 14.09 -2.40 14.83
C ALA A 180 14.32 -0.99 14.24
N LEU A 181 13.42 -0.56 13.35
CA LEU A 181 13.39 0.75 12.74
C LEU A 181 12.53 1.78 13.51
N ASN A 182 11.99 1.38 14.67
CA ASN A 182 11.06 2.19 15.47
C ASN A 182 9.87 2.74 14.65
N LEU A 183 9.34 1.92 13.75
CA LEU A 183 8.17 2.23 12.93
C LEU A 183 6.92 1.72 13.64
N SER A 184 6.02 2.65 13.98
CA SER A 184 4.75 2.32 14.62
C SER A 184 3.59 2.91 13.79
N ILE A 185 2.45 2.22 13.76
CA ILE A 185 1.27 2.71 13.05
C ILE A 185 0.59 3.78 13.90
N GLU A 186 0.67 5.04 13.46
CA GLU A 186 0.22 6.20 14.23
C GLU A 186 -1.03 6.85 13.61
N HIS A 187 -1.26 6.61 12.32
CA HIS A 187 -2.25 7.35 11.55
C HIS A 187 -3.06 6.40 10.68
N SER A 188 -4.38 6.60 10.64
CA SER A 188 -5.29 5.83 9.80
C SER A 188 -6.23 6.77 9.05
N PHE A 189 -6.30 6.64 7.73
CA PHE A 189 -7.20 7.44 6.89
C PHE A 189 -7.99 6.56 5.95
N ALA A 190 -9.31 6.64 6.04
CA ALA A 190 -10.19 6.05 5.04
C ALA A 190 -10.24 6.96 3.81
N TYR A 191 -10.12 6.37 2.63
CA TYR A 191 -10.36 7.03 1.35
C TYR A 191 -11.03 6.04 0.40
N LYS A 192 -12.29 6.33 0.08
CA LYS A 192 -13.18 5.40 -0.63
C LYS A 192 -13.27 4.07 0.11
N ASN A 193 -13.12 2.95 -0.60
CA ASN A 193 -13.17 1.58 -0.08
C ASN A 193 -11.81 1.07 0.43
N VAL A 194 -10.86 1.97 0.73
CA VAL A 194 -9.51 1.62 1.19
C VAL A 194 -9.16 2.42 2.44
N THR A 195 -8.54 1.78 3.42
CA THR A 195 -7.96 2.44 4.59
C THR A 195 -6.43 2.40 4.53
N TYR A 196 -5.79 3.54 4.77
CA TYR A 196 -4.35 3.66 4.81
C TYR A 196 -3.90 3.78 6.26
N HIS A 197 -3.15 2.81 6.76
CA HIS A 197 -2.57 2.83 8.10
C HIS A 197 -1.09 3.15 8.01
N PHE A 198 -0.74 4.42 8.23
CA PHE A 198 0.60 4.94 8.07
C PHE A 198 1.41 4.89 9.36
N THR A 199 2.71 4.71 9.18
CA THR A 199 3.70 4.95 10.24
C THR A 199 4.05 6.43 10.37
N ASN A 200 4.94 6.75 11.30
CA ASN A 200 5.75 7.96 11.23
C ASN A 200 6.58 8.02 9.93
N CYS A 201 6.98 9.23 9.53
CA CYS A 201 7.94 9.44 8.44
C CYS A 201 9.37 9.14 8.90
N PHE A 202 10.22 8.69 7.97
CA PHE A 202 11.63 8.37 8.26
C PHE A 202 12.54 8.65 7.06
N LEU A 203 13.86 8.69 7.30
CA LEU A 203 14.90 8.74 6.27
C LEU A 203 15.81 7.53 6.36
N LEU A 204 16.33 7.07 5.23
CA LEU A 204 17.32 6.01 5.15
C LEU A 204 18.64 6.59 4.61
N GLU A 205 19.59 6.89 5.49
CA GLU A 205 20.79 7.68 5.16
C GLU A 205 21.68 7.04 4.09
N GLU A 206 21.81 5.72 4.12
CA GLU A 206 22.62 4.93 3.19
C GLU A 206 21.74 4.04 2.30
N SER A 207 20.86 4.66 1.50
CA SER A 207 19.95 3.93 0.63
C SER A 207 19.77 4.56 -0.75
N VAL A 208 19.17 3.78 -1.65
CA VAL A 208 18.73 4.21 -3.00
C VAL A 208 17.74 5.38 -2.98
N PHE A 209 17.11 5.64 -1.83
CA PHE A 209 16.22 6.77 -1.64
C PHE A 209 16.97 8.07 -1.34
N GLY A 210 18.27 8.00 -1.07
CA GLY A 210 19.07 9.12 -0.58
C GLY A 210 18.40 9.78 0.62
N LYS A 211 18.40 11.11 0.65
CA LYS A 211 17.77 11.88 1.74
C LYS A 211 16.27 12.19 1.50
N ARG A 212 15.56 11.30 0.82
CA ARG A 212 14.11 11.45 0.54
C ARG A 212 13.28 10.90 1.71
N PRO A 213 12.31 11.66 2.22
CA PRO A 213 11.34 11.17 3.20
C PRO A 213 10.61 9.93 2.69
N LEU A 214 10.50 8.94 3.58
CA LEU A 214 9.75 7.71 3.37
C LEU A 214 8.63 7.60 4.40
N ILE A 215 7.60 6.84 4.04
CA ILE A 215 6.55 6.43 4.96
C ILE A 215 6.11 5.01 4.59
N PHE A 216 5.96 4.17 5.61
CA PHE A 216 5.43 2.82 5.44
C PHE A 216 3.92 2.84 5.75
N ALA A 217 3.16 2.01 5.04
CA ALA A 217 1.75 1.84 5.34
C ALA A 217 1.29 0.40 5.15
N PHE A 218 0.29 0.04 5.95
CA PHE A 218 -0.60 -1.07 5.65
C PHE A 218 -1.82 -0.53 4.91
N ILE A 219 -2.07 -1.03 3.70
CA ILE A 219 -3.25 -0.70 2.90
C ILE A 219 -4.33 -1.75 3.16
N GLU A 220 -5.43 -1.37 3.77
CA GLU A 220 -6.59 -2.25 4.00
C GLU A 220 -7.56 -2.16 2.81
N LYS A 221 -7.88 -3.30 2.19
CA LYS A 221 -8.90 -3.43 1.14
C LYS A 221 -9.45 -4.87 1.14
N SER A 222 -10.76 -5.02 0.98
CA SER A 222 -11.43 -6.34 0.88
C SER A 222 -11.05 -7.30 2.03
N GLU A 223 -11.10 -6.82 3.28
CA GLU A 223 -10.76 -7.60 4.50
C GLU A 223 -9.29 -8.08 4.59
N LYS A 224 -8.42 -7.54 3.73
CA LYS A 224 -7.00 -7.88 3.64
C LYS A 224 -6.14 -6.64 3.79
N ILE A 225 -4.92 -6.84 4.25
CA ILE A 225 -3.94 -5.80 4.48
C ILE A 225 -2.72 -6.02 3.60
N TYR A 226 -2.24 -4.95 2.99
CA TYR A 226 -1.14 -4.98 2.06
C TYR A 226 -0.03 -4.00 2.49
N PRO A 227 1.16 -4.49 2.90
CA PRO A 227 2.32 -3.66 3.20
C PRO A 227 2.80 -2.86 1.98
N ARG A 228 3.00 -1.55 2.13
CA ARG A 228 3.50 -0.67 1.06
C ARG A 228 4.48 0.36 1.61
N LEU A 229 5.48 0.67 0.80
CA LEU A 229 6.43 1.75 1.06
C LEU A 229 6.19 2.89 0.08
N PHE A 230 6.22 4.11 0.58
CA PHE A 230 6.08 5.34 -0.21
C PHE A 230 7.26 6.27 0.02
N TRP A 231 7.61 7.03 -1.00
CA TRP A 231 8.70 8.01 -1.00
C TRP A 231 8.21 9.36 -1.53
N LEU A 232 8.79 10.45 -1.02
CA LEU A 232 8.47 11.80 -1.47
C LEU A 232 9.31 12.19 -2.70
N SER A 233 8.65 12.47 -3.82
CA SER A 233 9.26 13.12 -4.98
C SER A 233 9.58 14.57 -4.65
N GLN A 234 10.85 14.96 -4.78
CA GLN A 234 11.29 16.31 -4.46
C GLN A 234 10.87 17.31 -5.56
N SER A 235 11.00 16.95 -6.83
CA SER A 235 10.67 17.83 -7.97
C SER A 235 9.18 18.10 -8.10
N GLN A 236 8.33 17.10 -7.89
CA GLN A 236 6.88 17.29 -7.94
C GLN A 236 6.26 17.50 -6.55
N SER A 237 7.03 17.36 -5.46
CA SER A 237 6.53 17.42 -4.08
C SER A 237 5.30 16.52 -3.88
N MET A 238 5.40 15.29 -4.37
CA MET A 238 4.32 14.30 -4.40
C MET A 238 4.79 12.96 -3.82
N TRP A 239 4.02 12.38 -2.92
CA TRP A 239 4.25 11.02 -2.43
C TRP A 239 3.92 9.98 -3.50
N ARG A 240 4.86 9.06 -3.71
CA ARG A 240 4.77 7.97 -4.68
C ARG A 240 5.03 6.64 -4.02
N ARG A 241 4.43 5.58 -4.54
CA ARG A 241 4.73 4.23 -4.10
C ARG A 241 6.06 3.73 -4.65
N THR A 242 6.79 3.00 -3.82
CA THR A 242 7.96 2.21 -4.24
C THR A 242 7.49 0.89 -4.85
N ASP A 243 7.71 0.72 -6.14
CA ASP A 243 7.40 -0.54 -6.82
C ASP A 243 8.56 -1.52 -6.82
N LYS A 244 9.70 -1.05 -7.30
CA LYS A 244 10.91 -1.83 -7.48
C LYS A 244 12.09 -0.96 -7.11
N ILE A 245 13.14 -1.57 -6.58
CA ILE A 245 14.43 -0.90 -6.39
C ILE A 245 15.53 -1.66 -7.15
N PHE A 246 16.52 -0.92 -7.59
CA PHE A 246 17.77 -1.38 -8.19
C PHE A 246 18.93 -0.92 -7.30
N LYS A 247 20.15 -1.43 -7.54
CA LYS A 247 21.33 -1.18 -6.67
C LYS A 247 21.51 0.29 -6.26
N ASP A 248 21.27 1.23 -7.17
CA ASP A 248 21.50 2.67 -6.95
C ASP A 248 20.30 3.54 -7.37
N TRP A 249 19.14 2.93 -7.61
CA TRP A 249 18.02 3.62 -8.25
C TRP A 249 16.66 3.13 -7.79
N ILE A 250 15.72 4.06 -7.60
CA ILE A 250 14.30 3.73 -7.40
C ILE A 250 13.68 3.46 -8.77
N GLY A 251 13.23 2.23 -9.01
CA GLY A 251 12.60 1.87 -10.26
C GLY A 251 11.35 2.70 -10.52
N LYS A 252 11.34 3.43 -11.63
CA LYS A 252 10.13 3.96 -12.24
C LYS A 252 9.44 2.80 -12.96
N SER A 253 8.10 2.79 -12.99
CA SER A 253 7.41 1.81 -13.83
C SER A 253 7.65 2.16 -15.31
N ASN A 254 7.46 1.19 -16.19
CA ASN A 254 7.38 1.43 -17.64
C ASN A 254 6.19 2.35 -18.04
N LYS A 255 5.30 2.65 -17.10
CA LYS A 255 4.10 3.49 -17.25
C LYS A 255 4.29 4.93 -16.77
N GLY A 256 5.51 5.33 -16.41
CA GLY A 256 5.82 6.66 -15.91
C GLY A 256 5.64 6.82 -14.39
N GLU A 257 6.01 7.99 -13.86
CA GLU A 257 5.94 8.24 -12.41
C GLU A 257 4.53 8.58 -11.94
N GLU A 258 3.68 9.11 -12.83
CA GLU A 258 2.29 9.50 -12.59
C GLU A 258 1.48 8.29 -12.12
N TRP A 259 1.78 7.11 -12.67
CA TRP A 259 1.17 5.85 -12.26
C TRP A 259 1.46 5.46 -10.80
N LEU A 260 2.52 6.00 -10.21
CA LEU A 260 2.95 5.69 -8.85
C LEU A 260 2.41 6.68 -7.81
N ALA A 261 1.73 7.75 -8.25
CA ALA A 261 1.23 8.80 -7.38
C ALA A 261 0.11 8.30 -6.46
N LEU A 262 0.24 8.61 -5.16
CA LEU A 262 -0.85 8.42 -4.20
C LEU A 262 -2.02 9.36 -4.53
N PRO A 263 -3.26 8.98 -4.16
CA PRO A 263 -4.39 9.88 -4.32
C PRO A 263 -4.12 11.24 -3.68
N ILE A 264 -4.47 12.34 -4.35
CA ILE A 264 -4.08 13.71 -3.96
C ILE A 264 -4.46 14.00 -2.51
N LEU A 265 -5.68 13.65 -2.10
CA LEU A 265 -6.12 13.89 -0.73
C LEU A 265 -5.32 13.08 0.30
N ILE A 266 -4.90 11.86 -0.03
CA ILE A 266 -4.01 11.05 0.82
C ILE A 266 -2.60 11.67 0.86
N ASN A 267 -2.10 12.13 -0.28
CA ASN A 267 -0.82 12.84 -0.41
C ASN A 267 -0.75 14.02 0.59
N LEU A 268 -1.80 14.83 0.61
CA LEU A 268 -1.93 15.97 1.51
C LEU A 268 -2.00 15.57 2.99
N LYS A 269 -2.62 14.43 3.33
CA LYS A 269 -2.60 13.91 4.72
C LYS A 269 -1.21 13.50 5.15
N ILE A 270 -0.41 12.89 4.28
CA ILE A 270 0.96 12.48 4.61
C ILE A 270 1.85 13.69 4.89
N PHE A 271 1.66 14.82 4.19
CA PHE A 271 2.39 16.05 4.54
C PHE A 271 2.13 16.53 5.97
N LYS A 272 0.93 16.31 6.52
CA LYS A 272 0.65 16.60 7.94
C LYS A 272 1.39 15.66 8.89
N ILE A 273 1.68 14.43 8.47
CA ILE A 273 2.52 13.50 9.22
C ILE A 273 3.98 13.98 9.15
N LEU A 274 4.45 14.32 7.96
CA LEU A 274 5.82 14.79 7.73
C LEU A 274 6.15 16.06 8.53
N GLN A 275 5.18 16.95 8.72
CA GLN A 275 5.33 18.17 9.54
C GLN A 275 5.61 17.89 11.02
N LYS A 276 5.29 16.68 11.52
CA LYS A 276 5.67 16.26 12.88
C LYS A 276 7.14 15.85 12.98
N GLY A 277 7.85 15.81 11.85
CA GLY A 277 9.24 15.40 11.74
C GLY A 277 9.39 13.98 11.18
N PHE A 278 10.64 13.56 11.07
CA PHE A 278 11.02 12.22 10.66
C PHE A 278 12.27 11.78 11.41
N ALA A 279 12.41 10.48 11.64
CA ALA A 279 13.60 9.91 12.25
C ALA A 279 14.61 9.49 11.17
N PRO A 280 15.89 9.92 11.25
CA PRO A 280 16.93 9.32 10.44
C PRO A 280 17.22 7.89 10.91
N ILE A 281 17.39 6.99 9.96
CA ILE A 281 17.74 5.59 10.19
C ILE A 281 19.03 5.29 9.45
N SER A 282 20.04 4.88 10.20
CA SER A 282 21.39 4.59 9.70
C SER A 282 21.81 3.12 9.84
N ASN A 283 21.03 2.27 10.51
CA ASN A 283 21.37 0.85 10.65
C ASN A 283 21.14 0.09 9.33
N LYS A 284 22.20 0.00 8.51
CA LYS A 284 22.18 -0.61 7.18
C LYS A 284 21.57 -2.02 7.15
N THR A 285 21.93 -2.88 8.10
CA THR A 285 21.42 -4.25 8.18
C THR A 285 19.90 -4.28 8.33
N TYR A 286 19.34 -3.49 9.24
CA TYR A 286 17.88 -3.43 9.43
C TYR A 286 17.16 -2.79 8.25
N VAL A 287 17.79 -1.82 7.60
CA VAL A 287 17.26 -1.18 6.39
C VAL A 287 17.17 -2.18 5.24
N GLU A 288 18.23 -2.94 4.97
CA GLU A 288 18.25 -3.95 3.92
C GLU A 288 17.21 -5.05 4.18
N GLU A 289 17.11 -5.54 5.41
CA GLU A 289 16.11 -6.55 5.78
C GLU A 289 14.67 -6.02 5.66
N PHE A 290 14.42 -4.76 6.03
CA PHE A 290 13.12 -4.13 5.83
C PHE A 290 12.77 -4.00 4.34
N LEU A 291 13.69 -3.48 3.52
CA LEU A 291 13.46 -3.26 2.09
C LEU A 291 13.23 -4.58 1.34
N LYS A 292 13.96 -5.66 1.67
CA LYS A 292 13.75 -7.00 1.11
C LYS A 292 12.34 -7.55 1.34
N ARG A 293 11.59 -7.00 2.29
CA ARG A 293 10.24 -7.48 2.68
C ARG A 293 9.12 -6.67 2.06
N VAL A 294 9.33 -5.38 1.85
CA VAL A 294 8.29 -4.45 1.40
C VAL A 294 8.43 -4.01 -0.05
N VAL A 295 9.59 -4.26 -0.68
CA VAL A 295 9.87 -3.87 -2.06
C VAL A 295 10.35 -5.08 -2.88
N ALA A 296 9.97 -5.13 -4.15
CA ALA A 296 10.54 -6.08 -5.09
C ALA A 296 11.98 -5.68 -5.44
N TRP A 297 12.91 -6.64 -5.38
CA TRP A 297 14.33 -6.45 -5.69
C TRP A 297 14.69 -7.04 -7.06
N SER A 298 15.70 -6.47 -7.73
CA SER A 298 16.20 -6.97 -9.00
C SER A 298 17.72 -6.88 -9.06
N ASP A 299 18.36 -8.05 -9.01
CA ASP A 299 19.81 -8.25 -9.19
C ASP A 299 20.30 -7.91 -10.58
N LYS A 300 19.40 -7.99 -11.58
CA LYS A 300 19.66 -7.38 -12.88
C LYS A 300 19.77 -5.90 -12.58
N GLY A 301 21.01 -5.41 -12.47
CA GLY A 301 21.31 -4.00 -12.61
C GLY A 301 20.51 -3.51 -13.80
N VAL A 302 20.06 -2.26 -13.76
CA VAL A 302 19.65 -1.62 -15.00
C VAL A 302 20.91 -1.76 -15.88
N GLN A 303 20.94 -2.75 -16.79
CA GLN A 303 21.73 -2.59 -18.00
C GLN A 303 21.18 -1.28 -18.46
N GLN A 304 21.93 -0.20 -18.27
CA GLN A 304 21.57 1.01 -18.94
C GLN A 304 21.81 0.61 -20.40
N PRO A 305 20.78 0.46 -21.27
CA PRO A 305 21.09 0.53 -22.68
C PRO A 305 21.94 1.81 -22.94
N GLY A 306 22.48 2.02 -24.13
CA GLY A 306 23.10 3.31 -24.47
C GLY A 306 22.14 4.53 -24.51
N TRP A 307 20.97 4.48 -23.85
CA TRP A 307 19.84 5.44 -23.90
C TRP A 307 20.08 6.75 -23.15
N PHE A 308 21.00 6.79 -22.16
CA PHE A 308 21.35 8.06 -21.51
C PHE A 308 22.06 9.05 -22.44
N LEU A 309 22.48 8.61 -23.63
CA LEU A 309 23.07 9.47 -24.67
C LEU A 309 22.06 9.99 -25.70
N ASN A 310 20.77 9.62 -25.62
CA ASN A 310 19.79 10.09 -26.62
C ASN A 310 18.38 10.30 -26.01
N PRO A 311 18.01 11.53 -25.63
CA PRO A 311 16.75 11.83 -24.92
C PRO A 311 15.48 11.74 -25.78
N ALA A 312 15.58 11.44 -27.08
CA ALA A 312 14.45 11.55 -28.03
C ALA A 312 13.73 10.23 -28.39
N GLY A 313 14.08 9.09 -27.80
CA GLY A 313 13.55 7.78 -28.22
C GLY A 313 12.79 7.04 -27.13
N PHE A 314 11.51 7.34 -26.94
CA PHE A 314 10.59 6.48 -26.17
C PHE A 314 9.87 5.49 -27.09
N LEU A 315 9.53 4.31 -26.55
CA LEU A 315 8.76 3.20 -27.13
C LEU A 315 9.57 2.09 -27.85
N THR A 316 9.92 1.02 -27.13
CA THR A 316 9.88 -0.33 -27.72
C THR A 316 9.29 -1.36 -26.76
N ASN A 317 8.46 -2.23 -27.35
CA ASN A 317 7.63 -3.28 -26.76
C ASN A 317 8.47 -4.49 -26.31
N GLY A 318 9.25 -4.34 -25.24
CA GLY A 318 9.77 -5.50 -24.51
C GLY A 318 8.64 -6.12 -23.69
N ASN A 319 8.12 -7.28 -24.10
CA ASN A 319 7.22 -8.11 -23.31
C ASN A 319 7.93 -8.64 -22.06
N GLU A 320 8.18 -7.77 -21.08
CA GLU A 320 8.54 -8.18 -19.74
C GLU A 320 7.32 -8.82 -19.09
N LYS A 321 7.34 -10.16 -18.94
CA LYS A 321 6.50 -10.89 -17.98
C LYS A 321 6.91 -10.51 -16.55
N THR A 322 6.76 -9.24 -16.17
CA THR A 322 6.91 -8.81 -14.78
C THR A 322 5.66 -9.21 -13.99
N ALA A 323 5.75 -9.09 -12.67
CA ALA A 323 4.77 -9.49 -11.65
C ALA A 323 3.35 -8.88 -11.79
N GLU A 324 3.01 -8.28 -12.94
CA GLU A 324 1.65 -7.83 -13.30
C GLU A 324 0.61 -8.95 -13.15
N GLY A 325 0.99 -10.21 -13.40
CA GLY A 325 0.07 -11.35 -13.23
C GLY A 325 -0.38 -11.63 -11.78
N ALA A 326 0.40 -11.22 -10.77
CA ALA A 326 0.10 -11.50 -9.37
C ALA A 326 -0.65 -10.36 -8.65
N GLU A 327 -0.58 -9.12 -9.17
CA GLU A 327 -1.24 -7.94 -8.57
C GLU A 327 -2.35 -7.32 -9.46
N SER A 328 -2.51 -7.72 -10.73
CA SER A 328 -3.59 -7.22 -11.60
C SER A 328 -4.95 -7.89 -11.37
N THR A 329 -4.99 -8.95 -10.56
CA THR A 329 -6.23 -9.60 -10.11
C THR A 329 -6.86 -8.82 -8.95
N ASP A 330 -7.08 -7.51 -9.13
CA ASP A 330 -8.10 -6.81 -8.34
C ASP A 330 -9.41 -7.59 -8.55
N ASP A 331 -10.00 -8.07 -7.45
CA ASP A 331 -11.26 -8.82 -7.31
C ASP A 331 -12.19 -8.77 -8.54
N THR A 332 -11.92 -9.59 -9.56
CA THR A 332 -12.82 -9.79 -10.72
C THR A 332 -14.13 -10.48 -10.32
N SER A 333 -14.30 -10.82 -9.04
CA SER A 333 -15.46 -11.47 -8.46
C SER A 333 -16.57 -10.51 -8.02
N SER A 334 -16.38 -9.19 -8.07
CA SER A 334 -17.45 -8.24 -7.74
C SER A 334 -18.28 -7.90 -8.98
N SER A 335 -19.40 -8.63 -9.15
CA SER A 335 -20.46 -8.30 -10.10
C SER A 335 -21.03 -6.91 -9.75
N SER A 336 -20.56 -5.86 -10.43
CA SER A 336 -21.02 -4.49 -10.21
C SER A 336 -22.43 -4.32 -10.77
N ALA A 337 -23.44 -4.51 -9.93
CA ALA A 337 -24.76 -3.95 -10.15
C ALA A 337 -24.71 -2.44 -9.81
N ASP A 338 -25.21 -1.62 -10.73
CA ASP A 338 -25.70 -0.24 -10.52
C ASP A 338 -24.71 0.89 -10.17
N VAL A 339 -23.47 0.86 -10.68
CA VAL A 339 -22.68 2.10 -10.79
C VAL A 339 -23.03 2.78 -12.12
N PRO A 340 -23.39 4.09 -12.14
CA PRO A 340 -23.56 4.84 -13.38
C PRO A 340 -22.34 4.63 -14.27
N LYS A 341 -22.55 4.08 -15.47
CA LYS A 341 -21.47 3.82 -16.43
C LYS A 341 -20.75 5.15 -16.68
N MET A 342 -19.48 5.24 -16.26
CA MET A 342 -18.61 6.31 -16.76
C MET A 342 -18.68 6.28 -18.30
N PRO A 343 -18.69 7.44 -18.97
CA PRO A 343 -18.62 7.51 -20.42
C PRO A 343 -17.47 6.62 -20.94
N GLU A 344 -17.71 5.86 -22.01
CA GLU A 344 -16.71 4.93 -22.57
C GLU A 344 -15.38 5.62 -22.93
N THR A 345 -15.41 6.94 -23.11
CA THR A 345 -14.26 7.82 -23.33
C THR A 345 -13.24 7.87 -22.18
N HIS A 346 -13.55 7.28 -21.01
CA HIS A 346 -12.64 7.23 -19.86
C HIS A 346 -12.07 5.83 -19.57
N ARG A 347 -12.26 4.86 -20.46
CA ARG A 347 -11.61 3.55 -20.32
C ARG A 347 -10.17 3.63 -20.81
N GLY A 348 -9.25 3.90 -19.90
CA GLY A 348 -7.81 3.94 -20.17
C GLY A 348 -7.13 5.12 -19.50
N ASN A 349 -5.84 5.28 -19.78
CA ASN A 349 -5.09 6.44 -19.31
C ASN A 349 -5.51 7.67 -20.11
N ILE A 350 -5.71 8.79 -19.41
CA ILE A 350 -6.12 10.05 -20.03
C ILE A 350 -4.89 10.94 -20.13
N LEU A 351 -4.48 11.27 -21.36
CA LEU A 351 -3.47 12.29 -21.63
C LEU A 351 -4.13 13.66 -21.64
N LEU A 352 -3.70 14.57 -20.76
CA LEU A 352 -4.27 15.92 -20.64
C LEU A 352 -3.50 17.00 -21.40
N GLY A 353 -2.19 16.83 -21.58
CA GLY A 353 -1.31 17.80 -22.21
C GLY A 353 -0.41 17.20 -23.27
N PRO A 354 0.44 18.01 -23.93
CA PRO A 354 1.37 17.52 -24.94
C PRO A 354 2.33 16.49 -24.37
N GLU A 355 2.61 15.41 -25.10
CA GLU A 355 3.53 14.35 -24.64
C GLU A 355 4.96 14.86 -24.43
N HIS A 356 5.39 15.81 -25.25
CA HIS A 356 6.71 16.45 -25.20
C HIS A 356 6.57 17.92 -24.86
N LEU A 357 7.60 18.50 -24.23
CA LEU A 357 7.63 19.92 -23.86
C LEU A 357 7.74 20.81 -25.10
N PRO A 358 6.70 21.56 -25.49
CA PRO A 358 6.74 22.42 -26.67
C PRO A 358 7.80 23.51 -26.54
N GLU A 359 8.42 23.93 -27.65
CA GLU A 359 9.35 25.07 -27.63
C GLU A 359 8.67 26.40 -27.29
N ASP A 360 7.39 26.54 -27.67
CA ASP A 360 6.55 27.69 -27.34
C ASP A 360 5.66 27.36 -26.13
N PRO A 361 5.85 28.01 -24.97
CA PRO A 361 5.07 27.74 -23.76
C PRO A 361 3.57 28.01 -23.92
N HIS A 362 3.16 28.87 -24.86
CA HIS A 362 1.75 29.13 -25.14
C HIS A 362 1.04 27.93 -25.78
N LEU A 363 1.80 26.97 -26.34
CA LEU A 363 1.28 25.72 -26.87
C LEU A 363 1.24 24.59 -25.81
N ASN A 364 1.80 24.81 -24.62
CA ASN A 364 1.75 23.85 -23.52
C ASN A 364 0.47 24.04 -22.69
N ASP A 365 -0.65 23.56 -23.23
CA ASP A 365 -1.99 23.70 -22.66
C ASP A 365 -2.76 22.37 -22.70
N PHE A 366 -3.91 22.33 -22.03
CA PHE A 366 -4.81 21.20 -22.03
C PHE A 366 -5.39 20.93 -23.42
N ILE A 367 -5.25 19.68 -23.88
CA ILE A 367 -5.78 19.19 -25.16
C ILE A 367 -7.31 19.32 -25.19
N ASN A 368 -7.98 19.01 -24.07
CA ASN A 368 -9.43 19.07 -23.92
C ASN A 368 -9.83 20.19 -22.95
N LYS A 369 -10.64 21.15 -23.44
CA LYS A 369 -11.08 22.31 -22.66
C LYS A 369 -11.99 21.96 -21.49
N GLN A 370 -12.84 20.94 -21.62
CA GLN A 370 -13.75 20.50 -20.56
C GLN A 370 -13.01 19.87 -19.38
N GLN A 371 -11.80 19.36 -19.63
CA GLN A 371 -10.93 18.75 -18.63
C GLN A 371 -9.99 19.74 -17.95
N ARG A 372 -10.05 21.04 -18.29
CA ARG A 372 -9.27 22.09 -17.62
C ARG A 372 -9.70 22.27 -16.17
N PRO A 373 -8.80 22.71 -15.27
CA PRO A 373 -9.16 23.05 -13.91
C PRO A 373 -10.19 24.17 -13.87
N ASP A 374 -11.24 24.00 -13.08
CA ASP A 374 -12.14 25.06 -12.66
C ASP A 374 -11.50 25.79 -11.47
N PHE A 375 -10.88 26.93 -11.78
CA PHE A 375 -10.20 27.78 -10.82
C PHE A 375 -11.15 28.64 -9.97
N SER A 376 -12.46 28.67 -10.27
CA SER A 376 -13.44 29.47 -9.52
C SER A 376 -13.54 29.04 -8.05
N LYS A 377 -13.28 27.76 -7.76
CA LYS A 377 -13.37 27.20 -6.41
C LYS A 377 -12.31 26.14 -6.15
N SER A 378 -11.39 26.46 -5.25
CA SER A 378 -10.52 25.46 -4.64
C SER A 378 -11.33 24.53 -3.71
N VAL A 379 -11.11 23.22 -3.85
CA VAL A 379 -11.73 22.16 -3.03
C VAL A 379 -10.99 21.95 -1.71
N GLU A 380 -9.66 22.09 -1.71
CA GLU A 380 -8.80 21.91 -0.55
C GLU A 380 -7.59 22.82 -0.72
N SER A 381 -7.13 23.43 0.37
CA SER A 381 -5.91 24.25 0.39
C SER A 381 -5.16 24.01 1.69
N GLN A 382 -3.86 23.74 1.60
CA GLN A 382 -3.01 23.58 2.78
C GLN A 382 -1.57 24.04 2.52
N ILE A 383 -0.87 24.38 3.59
CA ILE A 383 0.57 24.64 3.53
C ILE A 383 1.33 23.33 3.74
N ILE A 384 2.29 23.06 2.87
CA ILE A 384 3.20 21.92 2.94
C ILE A 384 4.65 22.42 2.91
N ASP A 385 5.57 21.62 3.45
CA ASP A 385 7.00 21.91 3.40
C ASP A 385 7.67 20.98 2.39
N SER A 386 8.30 21.59 1.38
CA SER A 386 9.14 20.91 0.41
C SER A 386 10.60 21.21 0.72
N ARG A 387 11.43 20.17 0.74
CA ARG A 387 12.87 20.35 0.88
C ARG A 387 13.48 21.16 -0.27
N LEU A 388 12.91 21.03 -1.47
CA LEU A 388 13.45 21.63 -2.67
C LEU A 388 12.93 23.07 -2.88
N TYR A 389 11.65 23.31 -2.57
CA TYR A 389 10.99 24.58 -2.85
C TYR A 389 10.68 25.43 -1.60
N GLY A 390 11.03 24.93 -0.41
CA GLY A 390 10.63 25.52 0.85
C GLY A 390 9.14 25.36 1.11
N ARG A 391 8.52 26.37 1.72
CA ARG A 391 7.09 26.38 2.02
C ARG A 391 6.28 26.53 0.74
N LEU A 392 5.33 25.62 0.53
CA LEU A 392 4.42 25.60 -0.61
C LEU A 392 2.96 25.70 -0.12
N LYS A 393 2.15 26.49 -0.81
CA LYS A 393 0.69 26.44 -0.73
C LYS A 393 0.19 25.42 -1.76
N ALA A 394 -0.36 24.33 -1.28
CA ALA A 394 -1.00 23.29 -2.08
C ALA A 394 -2.48 23.64 -2.27
N ASN A 395 -2.91 23.84 -3.51
CA ASN A 395 -4.29 24.13 -3.86
C ASN A 395 -4.85 23.03 -4.76
N VAL A 396 -6.01 22.52 -4.39
CA VAL A 396 -6.71 21.46 -5.13
C VAL A 396 -7.89 22.05 -5.85
N PHE A 397 -8.02 21.72 -7.13
CA PHE A 397 -9.13 22.13 -7.99
C PHE A 397 -9.74 20.89 -8.65
N LEU A 398 -10.99 21.00 -9.07
CA LEU A 398 -11.61 20.01 -9.96
C LEU A 398 -11.53 20.51 -11.39
N SER A 399 -11.66 19.63 -12.37
CA SER A 399 -11.94 20.05 -13.74
C SER A 399 -13.33 20.68 -13.87
N CYS A 400 -13.58 21.40 -14.96
CA CYS A 400 -14.90 21.95 -15.29
C CYS A 400 -15.99 20.87 -15.36
N ASP A 401 -15.67 19.69 -15.89
CA ASP A 401 -16.56 18.50 -15.89
C ASP A 401 -16.55 17.72 -14.56
N ARG A 402 -15.73 18.15 -13.60
CA ARG A 402 -15.52 17.55 -12.27
C ARG A 402 -14.99 16.12 -12.28
N ALA A 403 -14.57 15.58 -13.42
CA ALA A 403 -14.04 14.22 -13.54
C ALA A 403 -12.61 14.08 -13.01
N ILE A 404 -11.82 15.16 -13.05
CA ILE A 404 -10.41 15.19 -12.68
C ILE A 404 -10.21 16.13 -11.50
N ARG A 405 -9.27 15.76 -10.61
CA ARG A 405 -8.79 16.59 -9.53
C ARG A 405 -7.32 16.94 -9.78
N PHE A 406 -6.99 18.22 -9.67
CA PHE A 406 -5.65 18.76 -9.90
C PHE A 406 -5.03 19.23 -8.59
N LEU A 407 -3.71 19.09 -8.46
CA LEU A 407 -2.91 19.66 -7.39
C LEU A 407 -1.95 20.69 -7.96
N PHE A 408 -2.19 21.97 -7.65
CA PHE A 408 -1.28 23.06 -7.92
C PHE A 408 -0.47 23.39 -6.67
N LEU A 409 0.82 23.66 -6.85
CA LEU A 409 1.73 24.06 -5.78
C LEU A 409 2.27 25.45 -6.06
N GLN A 410 2.20 26.33 -5.07
CA GLN A 410 2.65 27.71 -5.14
C GLN A 410 3.71 27.97 -4.08
N ASN A 411 4.90 28.46 -4.46
CA ASN A 411 5.95 28.80 -3.50
C ASN A 411 5.76 30.23 -2.91
N HIS A 412 6.66 30.62 -2.00
CA HIS A 412 6.64 31.94 -1.36
C HIS A 412 6.93 33.13 -2.31
N LEU A 413 7.52 32.88 -3.48
CA LEU A 413 7.72 33.86 -4.55
C LEU A 413 6.50 33.92 -5.49
N ASN A 414 5.39 33.29 -5.10
CA ASN A 414 4.21 33.08 -5.90
C ASN A 414 4.42 32.29 -7.19
N HIS A 415 5.54 31.58 -7.40
CA HIS A 415 5.68 30.71 -8.55
C HIS A 415 4.79 29.47 -8.39
N VAL A 416 4.03 29.14 -9.45
CA VAL A 416 3.01 28.08 -9.46
C VAL A 416 3.40 27.01 -10.47
N PHE A 417 3.13 25.75 -10.15
CA PHE A 417 3.25 24.63 -11.08
C PHE A 417 2.19 23.56 -10.79
N LEU A 418 1.84 22.78 -11.81
CA LEU A 418 0.90 21.66 -11.70
C LEU A 418 1.66 20.39 -11.30
N ALA A 419 1.47 19.95 -10.05
CA ALA A 419 2.22 18.84 -9.47
C ALA A 419 1.61 17.46 -9.75
N GLY A 420 0.30 17.39 -9.98
CA GLY A 420 -0.38 16.11 -10.21
C GLY A 420 -1.85 16.25 -10.57
N ALA A 421 -2.40 15.19 -11.15
CA ALA A 421 -3.82 15.04 -11.45
C ALA A 421 -4.30 13.61 -11.18
N GLU A 422 -5.57 13.46 -10.84
CA GLU A 422 -6.20 12.15 -10.62
C GLU A 422 -7.66 12.13 -11.07
N LEU A 423 -8.16 10.95 -11.41
CA LEU A 423 -9.59 10.73 -11.63
C LEU A 423 -10.34 10.71 -10.29
N VAL A 424 -11.39 11.53 -10.19
CA VAL A 424 -12.15 11.72 -8.94
C VAL A 424 -12.84 10.42 -8.55
N GLU A 425 -13.62 9.84 -9.46
CA GLU A 425 -14.44 8.64 -9.22
C GLU A 425 -13.68 7.32 -9.34
N GLU A 426 -12.40 7.35 -9.73
CA GLU A 426 -11.62 6.13 -9.91
C GLU A 426 -11.38 5.35 -8.61
N ASN A 427 -11.46 4.03 -8.71
CA ASN A 427 -11.29 3.10 -7.61
C ASN A 427 -9.82 3.00 -7.18
N VAL A 428 -9.61 2.67 -5.91
CA VAL A 428 -8.28 2.43 -5.36
C VAL A 428 -7.99 0.93 -5.35
N THR A 429 -6.82 0.56 -5.84
CA THR A 429 -6.33 -0.82 -5.93
C THR A 429 -5.79 -1.31 -4.58
N ILE A 430 -5.51 -2.61 -4.43
CA ILE A 430 -4.75 -3.17 -3.28
C ILE A 430 -3.34 -2.58 -3.13
N ARG A 431 -2.91 -1.77 -4.12
CA ARG A 431 -1.63 -1.08 -4.11
C ARG A 431 -1.72 0.30 -3.43
N GLY A 432 -2.92 0.73 -3.04
CA GLY A 432 -3.17 2.06 -2.48
C GLY A 432 -3.14 3.18 -3.52
N LEU A 433 -3.16 2.84 -4.82
CA LEU A 433 -3.15 3.79 -5.94
C LEU A 433 -4.46 3.70 -6.72
N LYS A 434 -4.77 4.73 -7.51
CA LYS A 434 -5.89 4.71 -8.47
C LYS A 434 -5.67 3.63 -9.52
N LYS A 435 -6.74 2.95 -9.95
CA LYS A 435 -6.67 1.88 -10.96
C LYS A 435 -6.26 2.44 -12.33
N ASN A 436 -6.95 3.48 -12.78
CA ASN A 436 -6.57 4.29 -13.92
C ASN A 436 -5.90 5.57 -13.43
N TRP A 437 -5.02 6.15 -14.25
CA TRP A 437 -4.29 7.37 -13.90
C TRP A 437 -4.38 8.39 -15.02
N VAL A 438 -4.02 9.61 -14.66
CA VAL A 438 -3.99 10.77 -15.55
C VAL A 438 -2.53 11.02 -15.93
N GLN A 439 -2.26 11.07 -17.23
CA GLN A 439 -0.97 11.48 -17.76
C GLN A 439 -1.05 12.97 -18.06
N LEU A 440 -0.23 13.75 -17.36
CA LEU A 440 -0.18 15.20 -17.55
C LEU A 440 0.64 15.58 -18.80
N GLY A 441 1.54 14.71 -19.25
CA GLY A 441 2.53 15.07 -20.26
C GLY A 441 3.41 16.21 -19.75
N SER A 442 3.73 17.14 -20.64
CA SER A 442 4.54 18.33 -20.35
C SER A 442 3.85 19.37 -19.46
N LEU A 443 2.56 19.21 -19.13
CA LEU A 443 1.88 20.07 -18.14
C LEU A 443 2.43 19.87 -16.72
N SER A 444 3.10 18.74 -16.45
CA SER A 444 3.67 18.42 -15.13
C SER A 444 5.10 18.94 -14.91
N LEU A 445 5.54 19.89 -15.74
CA LEU A 445 6.85 20.51 -15.65
C LEU A 445 7.05 21.11 -14.24
N PRO A 446 8.01 20.61 -13.44
CA PRO A 446 8.28 21.14 -12.11
C PRO A 446 9.01 22.48 -12.19
N LEU A 447 9.08 23.23 -11.09
CA LEU A 447 9.85 24.50 -11.01
C LEU A 447 11.36 24.33 -11.23
N LEU A 448 11.87 23.11 -11.07
CA LEU A 448 13.28 22.76 -11.28
C LEU A 448 13.35 21.50 -12.12
N GLU A 449 14.01 21.58 -13.27
CA GLU A 449 14.18 20.46 -14.20
C GLU A 449 15.65 20.25 -14.53
N TYR A 450 16.02 19.04 -14.96
CA TYR A 450 17.35 18.77 -15.49
C TYR A 450 17.64 19.69 -16.66
N ARG A 451 18.83 20.31 -16.65
CA ARG A 451 19.26 21.24 -17.70
C ARG A 451 19.12 20.63 -19.10
N ASP A 452 19.59 19.40 -19.27
CA ASP A 452 19.61 18.72 -20.57
C ASP A 452 18.21 18.30 -21.07
N GLN A 453 17.17 18.49 -20.26
CA GLN A 453 15.77 18.20 -20.58
C GLN A 453 14.94 19.47 -20.79
N PHE A 454 15.57 20.65 -20.71
CA PHE A 454 14.88 21.94 -20.74
C PHE A 454 15.44 22.86 -21.83
N HIS A 455 14.59 23.76 -22.31
CA HIS A 455 14.92 24.67 -23.40
C HIS A 455 15.84 25.79 -22.92
N ASP A 456 17.07 25.84 -23.46
CA ASP A 456 18.13 26.80 -23.10
C ASP A 456 17.68 28.27 -23.13
N LYS A 457 16.77 28.63 -24.05
CA LYS A 457 16.24 30.00 -24.18
C LYS A 457 15.42 30.50 -22.98
N PHE A 458 14.98 29.60 -22.10
CA PHE A 458 14.23 29.95 -20.89
C PHE A 458 15.07 29.87 -19.61
N ILE A 459 16.34 29.44 -19.69
CA ILE A 459 17.27 29.48 -18.57
C ILE A 459 17.50 30.94 -18.18
N SER A 460 17.49 31.25 -16.88
CA SER A 460 17.66 32.62 -16.41
C SER A 460 19.08 33.15 -16.66
N ASP A 461 19.24 34.46 -16.86
CA ASP A 461 20.55 35.10 -16.99
C ASP A 461 21.47 34.76 -15.80
N SER A 462 20.92 34.70 -14.59
CA SER A 462 21.66 34.33 -13.37
C SER A 462 22.20 32.90 -13.38
N GLU A 463 21.54 31.99 -14.09
CA GLU A 463 21.99 30.60 -14.27
C GLU A 463 22.98 30.51 -15.41
N TRP A 464 22.77 31.26 -16.50
CA TRP A 464 23.75 31.43 -17.56
C TRP A 464 25.07 32.00 -17.06
N ASP A 465 25.04 32.99 -16.16
CA ASP A 465 26.24 33.54 -15.51
C ASP A 465 26.98 32.49 -14.69
N LYS A 466 26.28 31.59 -14.02
CA LYS A 466 26.91 30.47 -13.28
C LYS A 466 27.55 29.50 -14.26
N ILE A 467 26.86 29.18 -15.35
CA ILE A 467 27.35 28.27 -16.40
C ILE A 467 28.60 28.86 -17.08
N SER A 468 28.58 30.16 -17.42
CA SER A 468 29.70 30.87 -18.05
C SER A 468 30.91 30.98 -17.11
N GLN A 469 30.69 31.02 -15.79
CA GLN A 469 31.72 30.87 -14.76
C GLN A 469 32.22 29.43 -14.56
N GLY A 470 31.79 28.48 -15.41
CA GLY A 470 32.19 27.08 -15.35
C GLY A 470 31.48 26.24 -14.28
N LYS A 471 30.42 26.76 -13.64
CA LYS A 471 29.63 25.95 -12.69
C LYS A 471 28.73 24.98 -13.46
N GLN A 472 28.86 23.69 -13.15
CA GLN A 472 27.95 22.68 -13.68
C GLN A 472 26.63 22.71 -12.91
N LEU A 473 25.56 23.15 -13.57
CA LEU A 473 24.21 23.09 -13.03
C LEU A 473 23.52 21.80 -13.48
N THR A 474 23.17 20.95 -12.52
CA THR A 474 22.36 19.75 -12.79
C THR A 474 20.89 20.10 -13.04
N TYR A 475 20.39 21.10 -12.31
CA TYR A 475 19.01 21.57 -12.41
C TYR A 475 18.97 23.07 -12.74
N VAL A 476 17.95 23.47 -13.50
CA VAL A 476 17.65 24.86 -13.85
C VAL A 476 16.20 25.22 -13.48
N GLN A 477 15.96 26.49 -13.18
CA GLN A 477 14.62 27.03 -12.93
C GLN A 477 13.81 27.07 -14.23
N THR A 478 12.59 26.55 -14.18
CA THR A 478 11.69 26.51 -15.35
C THR A 478 10.68 27.66 -15.35
N TRP A 479 10.75 28.55 -14.35
CA TRP A 479 9.72 29.56 -14.11
C TRP A 479 9.47 30.50 -15.30
N ASN A 480 10.53 30.87 -16.04
CA ASN A 480 10.40 31.70 -17.24
C ASN A 480 9.49 31.07 -18.29
N TYR A 481 9.49 29.74 -18.39
CA TYR A 481 8.59 28.99 -19.26
C TYR A 481 7.21 28.81 -18.61
N LEU A 482 7.18 28.34 -17.35
CA LEU A 482 5.93 28.03 -16.64
C LEU A 482 4.98 29.23 -16.59
N ARG A 483 5.48 30.43 -16.35
CA ARG A 483 4.65 31.66 -16.25
C ARG A 483 3.95 32.03 -17.57
N GLU A 484 4.42 31.50 -18.70
CA GLU A 484 3.88 31.75 -20.04
C GLU A 484 2.86 30.66 -20.46
N MET A 485 2.78 29.55 -19.72
CA MET A 485 1.80 28.49 -19.97
C MET A 485 0.37 29.00 -19.72
N PRO A 486 -0.59 28.75 -20.63
CA PRO A 486 -1.96 29.28 -20.50
C PRO A 486 -2.66 28.89 -19.19
N CYS A 487 -2.50 27.65 -18.74
CA CYS A 487 -3.12 27.19 -17.49
C CYS A 487 -2.53 27.84 -16.24
N ILE A 488 -1.26 28.24 -16.27
CA ILE A 488 -0.60 28.96 -15.18
C ILE A 488 -1.04 30.42 -15.19
N GLN A 489 -1.18 31.05 -16.36
CA GLN A 489 -1.74 32.39 -16.49
C GLN A 489 -3.19 32.44 -15.97
N GLU A 490 -4.00 31.43 -16.30
CA GLU A 490 -5.37 31.30 -15.83
C GLU A 490 -5.44 31.16 -14.30
N TYR A 491 -4.53 30.40 -13.68
CA TYR A 491 -4.42 30.32 -12.22
C TYR A 491 -4.21 31.69 -11.56
N TYR A 492 -3.42 32.59 -12.16
CA TYR A 492 -3.22 33.94 -11.59
C TYR A 492 -4.38 34.90 -11.82
N SER A 493 -5.29 34.58 -12.75
CA SER A 493 -6.50 35.38 -12.95
C SER A 493 -7.50 35.26 -11.77
N ILE A 494 -7.28 34.30 -10.86
CA ILE A 494 -8.07 34.13 -9.65
C ILE A 494 -7.84 35.35 -8.73
N PRO A 495 -8.89 36.09 -8.35
CA PRO A 495 -8.76 37.16 -7.38
C PRO A 495 -8.17 36.63 -6.07
N PRO A 496 -7.23 37.33 -5.43
CA PRO A 496 -6.78 36.97 -4.09
C PRO A 496 -8.00 36.88 -3.17
N LYS A 497 -8.17 35.74 -2.48
CA LYS A 497 -9.18 35.64 -1.41
C LYS A 497 -8.71 36.56 -0.27
N ILE A 498 -9.36 37.72 -0.16
CA ILE A 498 -9.17 38.70 0.93
C ILE A 498 -9.60 38.06 2.25
#